data_AF-A0A1V9X9V6-F1
#
_entry.id   AF-A0A1V9X9V6-F1
#
_cell.length_a   1.000
_cell.length_b   1.000
_cell.length_c   1.000
_cell.angle_alpha   90.00
_cell.angle_beta   90.00
_cell.angle_gamma   90.00
#
_symmetry.space_group_name_H-M   'P 1'
#
loop_
_entity.id
_entity.type
_entity.pdbx_description
1 polymer ?
#
loop_
_entity_poly.entity_id
_entity_poly.type
_entity_poly.pdbx_seq_one_letter_code
_entity_poly.pdbx_strand_id
1 'polypeptide(L)'
;MDTATEKSHLKKETTKSDKTVDALFDVISTWHLPLIIFSVVRGFPSAMMLMVAVFTAPEKQNFYCATPPEWIANEGQCTMHQNAANITDEFNITTTISSVIEEPRGVASCSAWIFDHAVYRGTTLVEEWDLVCSRRWMVSTSQSLYIFGLLFSTAIFSHVADWYGRRKACVISLVCSQIIGLLLTWAPSMAFYNAFRFLAAVSSSGYYDAATTLLVECVSARRRYAVTLFAGLGWTSGMVLLPVVSYILPNWRTQHFAIAMLFAFLLALTFFMEESPRWLLEAGRFSDARKVLTKVVRARQKDASVSADLENDFTVEDIDNLIGNIKARGAAIPHKGKGTIADLFGKRFRHSTIVFSYSKMVAYLLWYHVTVSSVAVGLNPYLSFGLTSLCELPNRALDAIIIRTVPRRIAVAISFVVTAGSITVYYGFPESEVPRIS
;
A
#
# COMPACT_ATOMS: atom_id res chain seq x y z
N MET A 1 -7.87 23.91 59.68
CA MET A 1 -9.02 23.18 59.13
C MET A 1 -9.05 23.37 57.60
N ASP A 2 -7.87 23.42 56.95
CA ASP A 2 -7.74 24.19 55.70
C ASP A 2 -7.05 23.43 54.56
N THR A 3 -6.37 22.31 54.82
CA THR A 3 -5.68 21.53 53.79
C THR A 3 -6.63 20.58 53.01
N ALA A 4 -7.75 20.19 53.62
CA ALA A 4 -8.78 19.40 52.95
C ALA A 4 -9.63 20.28 52.00
N THR A 5 -9.93 21.51 52.43
CA THR A 5 -10.68 22.50 51.64
C THR A 5 -9.84 22.99 50.47
N GLU A 6 -8.54 23.25 50.66
CA GLU A 6 -7.60 23.63 49.59
C GLU A 6 -7.40 22.50 48.56
N LYS A 7 -7.25 21.24 49.00
CA LYS A 7 -7.26 20.09 48.07
C LYS A 7 -8.60 19.89 47.36
N SER A 8 -9.72 20.23 48.00
CA SER A 8 -11.04 20.18 47.36
C SER A 8 -11.25 21.32 46.36
N HIS A 9 -10.64 22.49 46.60
CA HIS A 9 -10.63 23.62 45.66
C HIS A 9 -9.67 23.37 44.48
N LEU A 10 -8.48 22.81 44.70
CA LEU A 10 -7.59 22.34 43.62
C LEU A 10 -8.19 21.18 42.82
N LYS A 11 -8.95 20.28 43.47
CA LYS A 11 -9.66 19.19 42.79
C LYS A 11 -10.94 19.66 42.07
N LYS A 12 -11.56 20.76 42.53
CA LYS A 12 -12.66 21.44 41.82
C LYS A 12 -12.18 22.32 40.66
N GLU A 13 -11.00 22.94 40.76
CA GLU A 13 -10.40 23.69 39.65
C GLU A 13 -9.89 22.76 38.54
N THR A 14 -9.44 21.55 38.88
CA THR A 14 -9.10 20.52 37.87
C THR A 14 -10.31 19.84 37.22
N THR A 15 -11.54 20.17 37.65
CA THR A 15 -12.80 19.82 36.96
C THR A 15 -13.39 20.97 36.14
N LYS A 16 -12.62 22.02 35.85
CA LYS A 16 -12.90 22.85 34.66
C LYS A 16 -12.25 22.12 33.50
N SER A 17 -13.05 21.40 32.70
CA SER A 17 -12.59 20.71 31.49
C SER A 17 -11.73 21.68 30.67
N ASP A 18 -10.42 21.45 30.66
CA ASP A 18 -9.48 22.32 29.96
C ASP A 18 -9.81 22.15 28.47
N LYS A 19 -10.48 23.16 27.88
CA LYS A 19 -11.01 23.12 26.51
C LYS A 19 -9.84 23.09 25.52
N THR A 20 -9.33 21.89 25.26
CA THR A 20 -8.20 21.64 24.37
C THR A 20 -8.65 21.23 22.98
N VAL A 21 -7.75 21.37 21.99
CA VAL A 21 -7.97 20.86 20.63
C VAL A 21 -8.30 19.36 20.63
N ASP A 22 -7.69 18.57 21.53
CA ASP A 22 -7.95 17.12 21.60
C ASP A 22 -9.37 16.81 22.10
N ALA A 23 -9.89 17.59 23.06
CA ALA A 23 -11.25 17.45 23.55
C ALA A 23 -12.31 17.79 22.48
N LEU A 24 -12.01 18.73 21.57
CA LEU A 24 -12.90 19.05 20.45
C LEU A 24 -13.05 17.86 19.49
N PHE A 25 -11.95 17.12 19.23
CA PHE A 25 -11.91 15.97 18.32
C PHE A 25 -12.24 14.64 19.00
N ASP A 26 -12.69 14.64 20.26
CA ASP A 26 -13.09 13.40 20.94
C ASP A 26 -14.46 12.89 20.51
N VAL A 27 -15.23 13.70 19.78
CA VAL A 27 -16.51 13.29 19.20
C VAL A 27 -16.40 13.30 17.67
N ILE A 28 -16.70 12.15 17.05
CA ILE A 28 -16.74 12.02 15.59
C ILE A 28 -18.10 12.57 15.13
N SER A 29 -18.10 13.78 14.57
CA SER A 29 -19.28 14.41 13.96
C SER A 29 -19.33 14.19 12.44
N THR A 30 -20.46 14.57 11.82
CA THR A 30 -20.64 14.60 10.35
C THR A 30 -19.52 15.29 9.56
N TRP A 31 -18.77 16.24 10.15
CA TRP A 31 -17.62 16.88 9.48
C TRP A 31 -16.48 15.90 9.19
N HIS A 32 -16.32 14.83 9.99
CA HIS A 32 -15.29 13.82 9.78
C HIS A 32 -15.63 12.84 8.66
N LEU A 33 -16.90 12.78 8.24
CA LEU A 33 -17.38 11.77 7.29
C LEU A 33 -16.65 11.84 5.93
N PRO A 34 -16.46 13.01 5.28
CA PRO A 34 -15.68 13.08 4.04
C PRO A 34 -14.23 12.61 4.21
N LEU A 35 -13.60 12.88 5.36
CA LEU A 35 -12.22 12.44 5.65
C LEU A 35 -12.14 10.93 5.85
N ILE A 36 -13.13 10.33 6.54
CA ILE A 36 -13.21 8.88 6.76
C ILE A 36 -13.49 8.17 5.43
N ILE A 37 -14.46 8.65 4.65
CA ILE A 37 -14.78 8.11 3.31
C ILE A 37 -13.54 8.17 2.43
N PHE A 38 -12.88 9.33 2.34
CA PHE A 38 -11.65 9.46 1.58
C PHE A 38 -10.59 8.47 2.05
N SER A 39 -10.41 8.31 3.36
CA SER A 39 -9.41 7.40 3.95
C SER A 39 -9.66 5.92 3.67
N VAL A 40 -10.93 5.51 3.52
CA VAL A 40 -11.30 4.15 3.12
C VAL A 40 -11.14 3.99 1.61
N VAL A 41 -11.73 4.88 0.82
CA VAL A 41 -11.73 4.80 -0.65
C VAL A 41 -10.31 4.90 -1.22
N ARG A 42 -9.42 5.68 -0.60
CA ARG A 42 -8.01 5.77 -1.05
C ARG A 42 -7.26 4.44 -1.00
N GLY A 43 -7.71 3.49 -0.18
CA GLY A 43 -7.06 2.19 -0.07
C GLY A 43 -7.20 1.36 -1.35
N PHE A 44 -8.27 1.55 -2.11
CA PHE A 44 -8.60 0.74 -3.29
C PHE A 44 -7.57 0.94 -4.40
N PRO A 45 -7.31 2.17 -4.89
CA PRO A 45 -6.37 2.35 -6.01
C PRO A 45 -4.94 2.10 -5.57
N SER A 46 -4.62 2.37 -4.30
CA SER A 46 -3.29 2.12 -3.74
C SER A 46 -2.93 0.64 -3.74
N ALA A 47 -3.82 -0.20 -3.20
CA ALA A 47 -3.62 -1.64 -3.14
C ALA A 47 -3.60 -2.24 -4.55
N MET A 48 -4.54 -1.83 -5.41
CA MET A 48 -4.60 -2.29 -6.79
C MET A 48 -3.33 -1.93 -7.56
N MET A 49 -2.88 -0.67 -7.53
CA MET A 49 -1.69 -0.24 -8.27
C MET A 49 -0.42 -0.98 -7.82
N LEU A 50 -0.27 -1.21 -6.52
CA LEU A 50 0.86 -1.94 -5.97
C LEU A 50 0.87 -3.41 -6.42
N MET A 51 -0.29 -4.07 -6.38
CA MET A 51 -0.38 -5.52 -6.59
C MET A 51 -0.83 -5.95 -7.99
N VAL A 52 -1.18 -5.02 -8.89
CA VAL A 52 -1.63 -5.34 -10.25
C VAL A 52 -0.61 -6.16 -11.04
N ALA A 53 0.69 -6.03 -10.75
CA ALA A 53 1.76 -6.81 -11.37
C ALA A 53 1.59 -8.32 -11.17
N VAL A 54 0.97 -8.75 -10.07
CA VAL A 54 0.75 -10.16 -9.75
C VAL A 54 -0.12 -10.85 -10.80
N PHE A 55 -1.07 -10.13 -11.39
CA PHE A 55 -1.96 -10.65 -12.44
C PHE A 55 -1.57 -10.22 -13.86
N THR A 56 -0.98 -9.03 -14.00
CA THR A 56 -0.57 -8.52 -15.32
C THR A 56 0.77 -9.07 -15.79
N ALA A 57 1.65 -9.46 -14.87
CA ALA A 57 2.95 -10.05 -15.18
C ALA A 57 3.18 -11.32 -14.36
N PRO A 58 2.39 -12.38 -14.57
CA PRO A 58 2.45 -13.59 -13.79
C PRO A 58 3.79 -14.32 -13.97
N GLU A 59 4.34 -14.83 -12.87
CA GLU A 59 5.62 -15.55 -12.90
C GLU A 59 5.51 -16.96 -13.50
N LYS A 60 4.33 -17.58 -13.39
CA LYS A 60 4.02 -18.92 -13.90
C LYS A 60 2.89 -18.86 -14.94
N GLN A 61 3.17 -18.29 -16.10
CA GLN A 61 2.30 -18.43 -17.28
C GLN A 61 2.87 -19.51 -18.18
N ASN A 62 2.05 -20.48 -18.58
CA ASN A 62 2.49 -21.51 -19.53
C ASN A 62 2.63 -20.90 -20.92
N PHE A 63 3.75 -21.17 -21.58
CA PHE A 63 4.02 -20.71 -22.94
C PHE A 63 4.66 -21.84 -23.76
N TYR A 64 4.53 -21.83 -25.06
CA TYR A 64 5.15 -22.83 -25.94
C TYR A 64 5.88 -22.11 -27.05
N CYS A 65 6.99 -22.67 -27.51
CA CYS A 65 7.70 -22.09 -28.64
C CYS A 65 6.92 -22.34 -29.93
N ALA A 66 6.78 -21.30 -30.76
CA ALA A 66 6.24 -21.44 -32.11
C ALA A 66 7.30 -22.13 -33.00
N THR A 67 7.17 -23.43 -33.21
CA THR A 67 8.10 -24.22 -34.03
C THR A 67 7.73 -24.14 -35.52
N PRO A 68 8.71 -24.02 -36.44
CA PRO A 68 8.52 -24.31 -37.86
C PRO A 68 8.17 -25.81 -38.07
N PRO A 69 7.59 -26.20 -39.22
CA PRO A 69 7.52 -27.61 -39.58
C PRO A 69 8.94 -28.23 -39.51
N GLU A 70 9.07 -29.43 -38.91
CA GLU A 70 10.31 -30.18 -38.66
C GLU A 70 11.07 -29.92 -37.33
N TRP A 71 10.59 -29.06 -36.43
CA TRP A 71 11.26 -28.80 -35.14
C TRP A 71 10.40 -29.17 -33.93
N ILE A 72 11.02 -29.72 -32.87
CA ILE A 72 10.39 -30.08 -31.60
C ILE A 72 11.00 -29.21 -30.47
N ALA A 73 10.16 -28.64 -29.62
CA ALA A 73 10.62 -27.91 -28.43
C ALA A 73 10.98 -28.87 -27.29
N ASN A 74 12.11 -28.66 -26.62
CA ASN A 74 12.51 -29.47 -25.45
C ASN A 74 11.68 -29.14 -24.20
N GLU A 75 11.68 -30.06 -23.24
CA GLU A 75 11.29 -29.78 -21.85
C GLU A 75 12.06 -28.57 -21.32
N GLY A 76 11.34 -27.50 -20.97
CA GLY A 76 11.94 -26.21 -20.56
C GLY A 76 11.84 -25.07 -21.58
N GLN A 77 11.08 -25.24 -22.67
CA GLN A 77 10.44 -24.22 -23.54
C GLN A 77 11.35 -23.18 -24.25
N CYS A 78 12.61 -22.96 -23.86
CA CYS A 78 13.51 -21.92 -24.39
C CYS A 78 14.36 -22.33 -25.60
N THR A 79 14.42 -23.62 -25.90
CA THR A 79 15.27 -24.18 -26.96
C THR A 79 14.47 -25.15 -27.83
N MET A 80 14.66 -25.06 -29.14
CA MET A 80 14.11 -26.02 -30.11
C MET A 80 15.20 -26.93 -30.66
N HIS A 81 14.83 -28.16 -30.96
CA HIS A 81 15.66 -29.17 -31.62
C HIS A 81 15.10 -29.49 -33.01
N GLN A 82 15.98 -29.61 -33.99
CA GLN A 82 15.63 -30.07 -35.33
C GLN A 82 15.33 -31.57 -35.29
N ASN A 83 14.28 -32.02 -35.98
CA ASN A 83 14.04 -33.45 -36.18
C ASN A 83 15.25 -34.08 -36.89
N ALA A 84 15.82 -35.14 -36.32
CA ALA A 84 16.59 -36.08 -37.11
C ALA A 84 15.58 -36.77 -38.05
N ALA A 85 15.51 -36.31 -39.31
CA ALA A 85 14.74 -37.00 -40.33
C ALA A 85 15.16 -38.48 -40.37
N ASN A 86 14.16 -39.36 -40.39
CA ASN A 86 14.26 -40.82 -40.56
C ASN A 86 15.60 -41.30 -41.13
N ILE A 87 16.44 -41.90 -40.29
CA ILE A 87 17.40 -42.90 -40.78
C ILE A 87 16.57 -44.15 -41.09
N THR A 88 15.90 -44.14 -42.23
CA THR A 88 15.44 -45.35 -42.90
C THR A 88 16.31 -45.53 -44.12
N ASP A 89 17.53 -46.01 -43.89
CA ASP A 89 18.24 -46.84 -44.85
C ASP A 89 18.96 -47.91 -44.04
N GLU A 90 18.69 -49.16 -44.41
CA GLU A 90 19.31 -50.40 -43.94
C GLU A 90 20.76 -50.20 -43.46
N PHE A 91 20.96 -50.17 -42.13
CA PHE A 91 22.28 -50.36 -41.57
C PHE A 91 22.35 -51.70 -40.86
N ASN A 92 22.86 -52.68 -41.60
CA ASN A 92 23.29 -53.96 -41.06
C ASN A 92 24.23 -53.72 -39.88
N ILE A 93 23.91 -54.38 -38.77
CA ILE A 93 24.76 -54.42 -37.58
C ILE A 93 26.08 -55.06 -37.99
N THR A 94 27.13 -54.26 -38.13
CA THR A 94 28.51 -54.65 -37.78
C THR A 94 29.47 -53.46 -37.90
N THR A 95 30.24 -53.31 -36.81
CA THR A 95 31.58 -52.71 -36.72
C THR A 95 31.71 -51.22 -36.37
N THR A 96 32.33 -51.05 -35.19
CA THR A 96 33.24 -49.98 -34.74
C THR A 96 32.70 -48.58 -34.46
N ILE A 97 32.52 -48.35 -33.16
CA ILE A 97 32.58 -47.05 -32.49
C ILE A 97 33.91 -46.38 -32.86
N SER A 98 33.86 -45.30 -33.63
CA SER A 98 34.98 -44.38 -33.84
C SER A 98 34.44 -42.98 -34.06
N SER A 99 34.35 -42.25 -32.94
CA SER A 99 34.43 -40.78 -32.82
C SER A 99 34.03 -39.95 -34.04
N VAL A 100 32.75 -39.65 -34.13
CA VAL A 100 32.29 -38.33 -34.56
C VAL A 100 31.43 -37.81 -33.42
N ILE A 101 32.04 -37.07 -32.49
CA ILE A 101 31.27 -36.13 -31.68
C ILE A 101 30.91 -35.01 -32.66
N GLU A 102 29.87 -35.24 -33.45
CA GLU A 102 29.15 -34.15 -34.10
C GLU A 102 28.56 -33.34 -32.96
N GLU A 103 28.97 -32.08 -32.83
CA GLU A 103 28.22 -31.09 -32.06
C GLU A 103 26.73 -31.27 -32.38
N PRO A 104 25.80 -31.21 -31.40
CA PRO A 104 24.39 -31.36 -31.69
C PRO A 104 23.97 -30.24 -32.67
N ARG A 105 23.96 -30.56 -33.97
CA ARG A 105 23.46 -29.67 -35.02
C ARG A 105 21.98 -29.51 -34.76
N GLY A 106 21.59 -28.30 -34.35
CA GLY A 106 20.20 -27.87 -34.31
C GLY A 106 19.64 -27.49 -32.95
N VAL A 107 20.41 -26.90 -32.03
CA VAL A 107 19.81 -26.17 -30.89
C VAL A 107 19.61 -24.71 -31.31
N ALA A 108 18.36 -24.32 -31.57
CA ALA A 108 18.01 -22.95 -31.92
C ALA A 108 17.25 -22.25 -30.79
N SER A 109 17.53 -20.96 -30.58
CA SER A 109 16.72 -20.11 -29.69
C SER A 109 15.35 -19.91 -30.29
N CYS A 110 14.31 -20.06 -29.46
CA CYS A 110 12.95 -19.70 -29.86
C CYS A 110 12.85 -18.20 -30.16
N SER A 111 12.21 -17.82 -31.27
CA SER A 111 12.00 -16.41 -31.67
C SER A 111 10.57 -15.91 -31.49
N ALA A 112 9.59 -16.81 -31.36
CA ALA A 112 8.18 -16.47 -31.22
C ALA A 112 7.47 -17.43 -30.27
N TRP A 113 6.52 -16.91 -29.49
CA TRP A 113 5.92 -17.61 -28.35
C TRP A 113 4.40 -17.68 -28.46
N ILE A 114 3.83 -18.80 -28.04
CA ILE A 114 2.39 -19.00 -27.94
C ILE A 114 2.04 -19.19 -26.47
N PHE A 115 1.20 -18.30 -25.94
CA PHE A 115 0.83 -18.31 -24.53
C PHE A 115 -0.48 -19.05 -24.28
N ASP A 116 -0.54 -19.82 -23.20
CA ASP A 116 -1.76 -20.48 -22.75
C ASP A 116 -2.70 -19.47 -22.05
N HIS A 117 -3.96 -19.48 -22.47
CA HIS A 117 -5.02 -18.59 -22.02
C HIS A 117 -6.06 -19.28 -21.12
N ALA A 118 -5.82 -20.52 -20.70
CA ALA A 118 -6.74 -21.26 -19.82
C ALA A 118 -6.97 -20.54 -18.49
N VAL A 119 -5.93 -19.93 -17.92
CA VAL A 119 -5.99 -19.19 -16.64
C VAL A 119 -6.08 -17.68 -16.89
N TYR A 120 -5.19 -17.13 -17.72
CA TYR A 120 -5.12 -15.70 -18.04
C TYR A 120 -5.78 -15.46 -19.39
N ARG A 121 -7.05 -15.04 -19.40
CA ARG A 121 -7.88 -14.97 -20.63
C ARG A 121 -7.56 -13.81 -21.58
N GLY A 122 -6.67 -12.91 -21.21
CA GLY A 122 -6.37 -11.72 -22.00
C GLY A 122 -4.89 -11.42 -21.98
N THR A 123 -4.50 -10.48 -22.85
CA THR A 123 -3.10 -10.14 -23.07
C THR A 123 -2.45 -9.69 -21.77
N THR A 124 -1.42 -10.44 -21.36
CA THR A 124 -0.57 -10.09 -20.22
C THR A 124 0.62 -9.23 -20.66
N LEU A 125 1.28 -8.59 -19.70
CA LEU A 125 2.55 -7.88 -19.93
C LEU A 125 3.64 -8.82 -20.45
N VAL A 126 3.60 -10.09 -20.01
CA VAL A 126 4.55 -11.12 -20.41
C VAL A 126 4.37 -11.48 -21.88
N GLU A 127 3.12 -11.61 -22.31
CA GLU A 127 2.75 -11.91 -23.69
C GLU A 127 3.03 -10.75 -24.65
N GLU A 128 2.69 -9.50 -24.28
CA GLU A 128 2.87 -8.33 -25.16
C GLU A 128 4.33 -8.10 -25.58
N TRP A 129 5.29 -8.42 -24.70
CA TRP A 129 6.72 -8.13 -24.90
C TRP A 129 7.63 -9.36 -24.81
N ASP A 130 7.06 -10.56 -24.89
CA ASP A 130 7.77 -11.84 -24.85
C ASP A 130 8.76 -11.93 -23.67
N LEU A 131 8.29 -11.65 -22.45
CA LEU A 131 9.12 -11.57 -21.24
C LEU A 131 9.47 -12.94 -20.64
N VAL A 132 9.81 -13.89 -21.50
CA VAL A 132 10.15 -15.28 -21.12
C VAL A 132 11.65 -15.54 -21.27
N CYS A 133 12.13 -16.67 -20.76
CA CYS A 133 13.54 -17.11 -20.88
C CYS A 133 14.54 -16.03 -20.42
N SER A 134 15.43 -15.56 -21.30
CA SER A 134 16.46 -14.55 -21.01
C SER A 134 15.90 -13.17 -20.65
N ARG A 135 14.60 -12.92 -20.88
CA ARG A 135 13.93 -11.64 -20.56
C ARG A 135 13.11 -11.66 -19.28
N ARG A 136 12.99 -12.81 -18.61
CA ARG A 136 12.17 -12.97 -17.38
C ARG A 136 12.58 -12.02 -16.25
N TRP A 137 13.87 -11.71 -16.13
CA TRP A 137 14.40 -10.79 -15.11
C TRP A 137 13.80 -9.38 -15.19
N MET A 138 13.29 -8.96 -16.37
CA MET A 138 12.67 -7.65 -16.56
C MET A 138 11.38 -7.49 -15.74
N VAL A 139 10.63 -8.59 -15.52
CA VAL A 139 9.42 -8.60 -14.67
C VAL A 139 9.79 -8.36 -13.21
N SER A 140 10.77 -9.12 -12.69
CA SER A 140 11.25 -8.95 -11.30
C SER A 140 11.87 -7.56 -11.07
N THR A 141 12.56 -7.03 -12.07
CA THR A 141 13.13 -5.67 -12.05
C THR A 141 12.02 -4.62 -12.00
N SER A 142 10.94 -4.81 -12.73
CA SER A 142 9.78 -3.92 -12.73
C SER A 142 9.17 -3.76 -11.33
N GLN A 143 8.98 -4.87 -10.62
CA GLN A 143 8.46 -4.84 -9.25
C GLN A 143 9.47 -4.19 -8.28
N SER A 144 10.76 -4.49 -8.44
CA SER A 144 11.82 -3.89 -7.61
C SER A 144 11.90 -2.37 -7.78
N LEU A 145 11.80 -1.89 -9.03
CA LEU A 145 11.74 -0.45 -9.34
C LEU A 145 10.51 0.20 -8.72
N TYR A 146 9.34 -0.45 -8.75
CA TYR A 146 8.14 0.08 -8.11
C TYR A 146 8.36 0.27 -6.60
N ILE A 147 8.86 -0.76 -5.89
CA ILE A 147 9.12 -0.65 -4.44
C ILE A 147 10.20 0.41 -4.14
N PHE A 148 11.25 0.49 -4.96
CA PHE A 148 12.27 1.53 -4.83
C PHE A 148 11.70 2.94 -5.03
N GLY A 149 10.76 3.12 -5.96
CA GLY A 149 10.06 4.39 -6.16
C GLY A 149 9.22 4.82 -4.94
N LEU A 150 8.60 3.88 -4.22
CA LEU A 150 7.86 4.17 -2.98
C LEU A 150 8.77 4.78 -1.89
N LEU A 151 10.06 4.39 -1.84
CA LEU A 151 11.03 4.99 -0.92
C LEU A 151 11.21 6.49 -1.19
N PHE A 152 11.38 6.89 -2.46
CA PHE A 152 11.45 8.31 -2.82
C PHE A 152 10.14 9.03 -2.58
N SER A 153 9.02 8.35 -2.85
CA SER A 153 7.68 8.90 -2.63
C SER A 153 7.50 9.33 -1.18
N THR A 154 7.74 8.42 -0.24
CA THR A 154 7.59 8.69 1.20
C THR A 154 8.53 9.81 1.65
N ALA A 155 9.80 9.83 1.19
CA ALA A 155 10.73 10.90 1.53
C ALA A 155 10.25 12.28 1.03
N ILE A 156 9.90 12.39 -0.26
CA ILE A 156 9.48 13.66 -0.88
C ILE A 156 8.17 14.14 -0.27
N PHE A 157 7.13 13.29 -0.27
CA PHE A 157 5.80 13.72 0.13
C PHE A 157 5.63 13.88 1.64
N SER A 158 6.44 13.22 2.48
CA SER A 158 6.47 13.52 3.92
C SER A 158 6.90 14.97 4.18
N HIS A 159 7.97 15.43 3.51
CA HIS A 159 8.40 16.82 3.57
C HIS A 159 7.37 17.79 3.01
N VAL A 160 6.79 17.48 1.85
CA VAL A 160 5.77 18.34 1.25
C VAL A 160 4.56 18.46 2.17
N ALA A 161 4.14 17.37 2.81
CA ALA A 161 3.02 17.36 3.74
C ALA A 161 3.30 18.17 5.00
N ASP A 162 4.50 18.05 5.58
CA ASP A 162 4.89 18.80 6.78
C ASP A 162 5.05 20.31 6.49
N TRP A 163 5.59 20.66 5.32
CA TRP A 163 5.95 22.05 5.01
C TRP A 163 4.85 22.87 4.35
N TYR A 164 3.99 22.23 3.54
CA TYR A 164 2.98 22.93 2.73
C TYR A 164 1.54 22.58 3.12
N GLY A 165 1.35 21.51 3.91
CA GLY A 165 0.05 21.05 4.40
C GLY A 165 -0.31 19.66 3.86
N ARG A 166 -1.12 18.93 4.64
CA ARG A 166 -1.52 17.55 4.35
C ARG A 166 -2.40 17.48 3.11
N ARG A 167 -3.39 18.36 3.00
CA ARG A 167 -4.31 18.39 1.85
C ARG A 167 -3.58 18.71 0.56
N LYS A 168 -2.69 19.71 0.57
CA LYS A 168 -1.93 20.10 -0.64
C LYS A 168 -1.02 18.97 -1.13
N ALA A 169 -0.29 18.33 -0.22
CA ALA A 169 0.56 17.19 -0.56
C ALA A 169 -0.26 16.04 -1.18
N CYS A 170 -1.44 15.76 -0.62
CA CYS A 170 -2.37 14.75 -1.14
C CYS A 170 -2.82 15.07 -2.57
N VAL A 171 -3.27 16.31 -2.84
CA VAL A 171 -3.72 16.73 -4.18
C VAL A 171 -2.59 16.65 -5.20
N ILE A 172 -1.39 17.14 -4.88
CA ILE A 172 -0.22 17.09 -5.79
C ILE A 172 0.12 15.63 -6.13
N SER A 173 0.17 14.76 -5.13
CA SER A 173 0.44 13.33 -5.28
C SER A 173 -0.61 12.63 -6.16
N LEU A 174 -1.89 12.93 -5.98
CA LEU A 174 -2.98 12.38 -6.79
C LEU A 174 -2.94 12.87 -8.24
N VAL A 175 -2.72 14.16 -8.48
CA VAL A 175 -2.59 14.72 -9.84
C VAL A 175 -1.43 14.06 -10.58
N CYS A 176 -0.28 13.92 -9.93
CA CYS A 176 0.87 13.23 -10.52
C CYS A 176 0.54 11.76 -10.82
N SER A 177 -0.07 11.05 -9.86
CA SER A 177 -0.44 9.63 -10.03
C SER A 177 -1.48 9.43 -11.13
N GLN A 178 -2.41 10.38 -11.31
CA GLN A 178 -3.39 10.36 -12.38
C GLN A 178 -2.73 10.46 -13.76
N ILE A 179 -1.88 11.45 -13.94
CA ILE A 179 -1.21 11.71 -15.23
C ILE A 179 -0.31 10.52 -15.58
N ILE A 180 0.52 10.09 -14.63
CA ILE A 180 1.45 8.99 -14.85
C ILE A 180 0.71 7.66 -15.06
N GLY A 181 -0.36 7.40 -14.29
CA GLY A 181 -1.20 6.21 -14.42
C GLY A 181 -1.87 6.11 -15.79
N LEU A 182 -2.37 7.22 -16.33
CA LEU A 182 -2.90 7.27 -17.70
C LEU A 182 -1.80 6.99 -18.73
N LEU A 183 -0.63 7.61 -18.60
CA LEU A 183 0.49 7.39 -19.52
C LEU A 183 0.98 5.94 -19.53
N LEU A 184 0.89 5.24 -18.39
CA LEU A 184 1.25 3.83 -18.27
C LEU A 184 0.36 2.91 -19.14
N THR A 185 -0.90 3.28 -19.39
CA THR A 185 -1.83 2.51 -20.23
C THR A 185 -1.39 2.46 -21.71
N TRP A 186 -0.73 3.52 -22.17
CA TRP A 186 -0.24 3.67 -23.54
C TRP A 186 1.24 3.31 -23.68
N ALA A 187 1.82 2.57 -22.73
CA ALA A 187 3.22 2.20 -22.79
C ALA A 187 3.53 1.40 -24.08
N PRO A 188 4.45 1.88 -24.95
CA PRO A 188 4.79 1.20 -26.20
C PRO A 188 5.88 0.12 -26.02
N SER A 189 6.61 0.15 -24.89
CA SER A 189 7.71 -0.77 -24.61
C SER A 189 7.86 -1.04 -23.12
N MET A 190 8.54 -2.15 -22.78
CA MET A 190 8.83 -2.52 -21.39
C MET A 190 9.69 -1.49 -20.65
N ALA A 191 10.64 -0.85 -21.34
CA ALA A 191 11.46 0.21 -20.75
C ALA A 191 10.62 1.44 -20.36
N PHE A 192 9.72 1.86 -21.25
CA PHE A 192 8.78 2.93 -20.96
C PHE A 192 7.85 2.55 -19.80
N TYR A 193 7.32 1.33 -19.81
CA TYR A 193 6.49 0.81 -18.73
C TYR A 193 7.21 0.86 -17.38
N ASN A 194 8.45 0.37 -17.30
CA ASN A 194 9.23 0.38 -16.06
C ASN A 194 9.54 1.79 -15.56
N ALA A 195 9.88 2.71 -16.45
CA ALA A 195 10.14 4.11 -16.08
C ALA A 195 8.87 4.78 -15.52
N PHE A 196 7.73 4.63 -16.20
CA PHE A 196 6.46 5.20 -15.74
C PHE A 196 5.92 4.50 -14.51
N ARG A 197 6.15 3.20 -14.36
CA ARG A 197 5.81 2.43 -13.15
C ARG A 197 6.63 2.88 -11.94
N PHE A 198 7.92 3.18 -12.12
CA PHE A 198 8.76 3.83 -11.10
C PHE A 198 8.21 5.21 -10.74
N LEU A 199 7.93 6.06 -11.73
CA LEU A 199 7.38 7.40 -11.50
C LEU A 199 6.01 7.34 -10.79
N ALA A 200 5.17 6.35 -11.12
CA ALA A 200 3.88 6.14 -10.49
C ALA A 200 4.04 5.78 -9.01
N ALA A 201 5.06 4.97 -8.67
CA ALA A 201 5.41 4.70 -7.29
C ALA A 201 5.93 5.94 -6.55
N VAL A 202 6.76 6.76 -7.21
CA VAL A 202 7.22 8.05 -6.64
C VAL A 202 6.03 8.96 -6.35
N SER A 203 4.98 8.94 -7.16
CA SER A 203 3.79 9.76 -6.93
C SER A 203 2.77 9.16 -5.95
N SER A 204 2.78 7.86 -5.67
CA SER A 204 1.63 7.19 -5.02
C SER A 204 1.59 7.20 -3.50
N SER A 205 2.72 7.25 -2.79
CA SER A 205 2.68 7.16 -1.31
C SER A 205 2.21 8.47 -0.66
N GLY A 206 2.42 9.61 -1.35
CA GLY A 206 2.11 10.92 -0.79
C GLY A 206 0.66 11.12 -0.38
N TYR A 207 -0.30 10.74 -1.23
CA TYR A 207 -1.71 10.84 -0.90
C TYR A 207 -2.13 9.84 0.19
N TYR A 208 -1.51 8.66 0.21
CA TYR A 208 -1.77 7.62 1.22
C TYR A 208 -1.37 8.13 2.62
N ASP A 209 -0.14 8.59 2.76
CA ASP A 209 0.43 9.02 4.04
C ASP A 209 -0.13 10.37 4.49
N ALA A 210 -0.27 11.34 3.57
CA ALA A 210 -0.81 12.65 3.90
C ALA A 210 -2.27 12.56 4.36
N ALA A 211 -3.09 11.72 3.72
CA ALA A 211 -4.48 11.52 4.14
C ALA A 211 -4.60 10.79 5.48
N THR A 212 -3.74 9.79 5.72
CA THR A 212 -3.68 9.11 7.02
C THR A 212 -3.31 10.08 8.13
N THR A 213 -2.29 10.91 7.88
CA THR A 213 -1.82 11.91 8.84
C THR A 213 -2.89 12.97 9.09
N LEU A 214 -3.57 13.44 8.05
CA LEU A 214 -4.69 14.36 8.16
C LEU A 214 -5.80 13.79 9.05
N LEU A 215 -6.19 12.52 8.83
CA LEU A 215 -7.22 11.89 9.64
C LEU A 215 -6.77 11.69 11.10
N VAL A 216 -5.50 11.32 11.34
CA VAL A 216 -4.92 11.21 12.70
C VAL A 216 -4.88 12.57 13.42
N GLU A 217 -4.59 13.65 12.69
CA GLU A 217 -4.56 15.00 13.23
C GLU A 217 -5.97 15.53 13.56
N CYS A 218 -7.00 15.05 12.85
CA CYS A 218 -8.40 15.40 13.04
C CYS A 218 -9.16 14.50 14.03
N VAL A 219 -8.50 13.61 14.76
CA VAL A 219 -9.14 12.78 15.81
C VAL A 219 -8.42 12.92 17.16
N SER A 220 -9.15 12.66 18.25
CA SER A 220 -8.55 12.57 19.58
C SER A 220 -7.60 11.39 19.70
N ALA A 221 -6.63 11.49 20.62
CA ALA A 221 -5.67 10.41 20.87
C ALA A 221 -6.34 9.06 21.19
N ARG A 222 -7.48 9.09 21.88
CA ARG A 222 -8.26 7.90 22.26
C ARG A 222 -8.87 7.17 21.06
N ARG A 223 -9.21 7.89 19.98
CA ARG A 223 -9.87 7.35 18.79
C ARG A 223 -8.93 7.06 17.62
N ARG A 224 -7.62 7.26 17.78
CA ARG A 224 -6.62 6.99 16.73
C ARG A 224 -6.64 5.54 16.22
N TYR A 225 -7.06 4.57 17.04
CA TYR A 225 -7.21 3.18 16.57
C TYR A 225 -8.23 3.07 15.42
N ALA A 226 -9.29 3.90 15.42
CA ALA A 226 -10.34 3.85 14.40
C ALA A 226 -9.79 4.30 13.04
N VAL A 227 -8.87 5.26 13.05
CA VAL A 227 -8.17 5.72 11.84
C VAL A 227 -7.37 4.60 11.21
N THR A 228 -6.59 3.86 12.02
CA THR A 228 -5.84 2.70 11.55
C THR A 228 -6.76 1.61 11.01
N LEU A 229 -7.91 1.38 11.66
CA LEU A 229 -8.90 0.41 11.21
C LEU A 229 -9.51 0.81 9.85
N PHE A 230 -10.00 2.04 9.69
CA PHE A 230 -10.59 2.51 8.43
C PHE A 230 -9.59 2.51 7.28
N ALA A 231 -8.36 3.00 7.52
CA ALA A 231 -7.29 2.95 6.53
C ALA A 231 -6.92 1.52 6.13
N GLY A 232 -6.86 0.61 7.10
CA GLY A 232 -6.58 -0.80 6.87
C GLY A 232 -7.71 -1.51 6.11
N LEU A 233 -8.97 -1.24 6.45
CA LEU A 233 -10.12 -1.78 5.74
C LEU A 233 -10.11 -1.37 4.27
N GLY A 234 -9.86 -0.09 3.99
CA GLY A 234 -9.74 0.41 2.61
C GLY A 234 -8.69 -0.34 1.79
N TRP A 235 -7.51 -0.57 2.37
CA TRP A 235 -6.43 -1.33 1.73
C TRP A 235 -6.86 -2.77 1.43
N THR A 236 -7.40 -3.45 2.44
CA THR A 236 -7.79 -4.86 2.35
C THR A 236 -8.90 -5.06 1.33
N SER A 237 -9.88 -4.17 1.29
CA SER A 237 -10.93 -4.18 0.26
C SER A 237 -10.35 -4.04 -1.14
N GLY A 238 -9.35 -3.18 -1.34
CA GLY A 238 -8.64 -3.06 -2.61
C GLY A 238 -7.93 -4.35 -3.03
N MET A 239 -7.29 -5.03 -2.08
CA MET A 239 -6.65 -6.33 -2.29
C MET A 239 -7.67 -7.42 -2.67
N VAL A 240 -8.78 -7.52 -1.93
CA VAL A 240 -9.84 -8.51 -2.19
C VAL A 240 -10.52 -8.27 -3.54
N LEU A 241 -10.69 -7.01 -3.95
CA LEU A 241 -11.31 -6.66 -5.23
C LEU A 241 -10.37 -6.83 -6.43
N LEU A 242 -9.06 -6.72 -6.24
CA LEU A 242 -8.08 -6.84 -7.33
C LEU A 242 -8.21 -8.13 -8.18
N PRO A 243 -8.33 -9.35 -7.62
CA PRO A 243 -8.49 -10.56 -8.43
C PRO A 243 -9.81 -10.54 -9.22
N VAL A 244 -10.89 -10.00 -8.66
CA VAL A 244 -12.18 -9.86 -9.34
C VAL A 244 -12.05 -8.91 -10.54
N VAL A 245 -11.45 -7.74 -10.32
CA VAL A 245 -11.19 -6.76 -11.39
C VAL A 245 -10.28 -7.37 -12.46
N SER A 246 -9.26 -8.13 -12.07
CA SER A 246 -8.32 -8.76 -12.99
C SER A 246 -8.92 -9.92 -13.79
N TYR A 247 -9.96 -10.56 -13.27
CA TYR A 247 -10.72 -11.59 -13.99
C TYR A 247 -11.70 -10.97 -14.99
N ILE A 248 -12.35 -9.85 -14.63
CA ILE A 248 -13.31 -9.14 -15.49
C ILE A 248 -12.59 -8.33 -16.59
N LEU A 249 -11.47 -7.70 -16.24
CA LEU A 249 -10.62 -6.93 -17.15
C LEU A 249 -9.31 -7.70 -17.37
N PRO A 250 -9.26 -8.63 -18.33
CA PRO A 250 -8.11 -9.52 -18.47
C PRO A 250 -6.94 -8.89 -19.24
N ASN A 251 -7.14 -7.75 -19.90
CA ASN A 251 -6.08 -7.03 -20.61
C ASN A 251 -5.36 -6.06 -19.65
N TRP A 252 -4.04 -6.14 -19.57
CA TRP A 252 -3.25 -5.31 -18.65
C TRP A 252 -3.45 -3.80 -18.87
N ARG A 253 -3.63 -3.35 -20.11
CA ARG A 253 -3.85 -1.92 -20.44
C ARG A 253 -5.17 -1.41 -19.89
N THR A 254 -6.23 -2.22 -20.00
CA THR A 254 -7.57 -1.84 -19.50
C THR A 254 -7.62 -1.87 -17.97
N GLN A 255 -6.86 -2.76 -17.32
CA GLN A 255 -6.69 -2.75 -15.86
C GLN A 255 -6.01 -1.47 -15.37
N HIS A 256 -4.90 -1.07 -15.99
CA HIS A 256 -4.23 0.19 -15.63
C HIS A 256 -5.13 1.40 -15.88
N PHE A 257 -5.92 1.39 -16.95
CA PHE A 257 -6.90 2.44 -17.23
C PHE A 257 -7.99 2.51 -16.15
N ALA A 258 -8.52 1.36 -15.72
CA ALA A 258 -9.50 1.30 -14.64
C ALA A 258 -8.92 1.84 -13.32
N ILE A 259 -7.68 1.49 -12.98
CA ILE A 259 -6.98 2.02 -11.80
C ILE A 259 -6.79 3.54 -11.92
N ALA A 260 -6.39 4.03 -13.09
CA ALA A 260 -6.29 5.46 -13.37
C ALA A 260 -7.64 6.18 -13.20
N MET A 261 -8.76 5.56 -13.57
CA MET A 261 -10.08 6.16 -13.32
C MET A 261 -10.44 6.24 -11.84
N LEU A 262 -9.99 5.28 -11.03
CA LEU A 262 -10.19 5.37 -9.58
C LEU A 262 -9.36 6.49 -8.95
N PHE A 263 -8.17 6.80 -9.47
CA PHE A 263 -7.40 7.97 -9.05
C PHE A 263 -8.11 9.28 -9.39
N ALA A 264 -8.78 9.37 -10.53
CA ALA A 264 -9.57 10.55 -10.90
C ALA A 264 -10.75 10.73 -9.94
N PHE A 265 -11.41 9.63 -9.57
CA PHE A 265 -12.46 9.64 -8.56
C PHE A 265 -11.95 10.11 -7.19
N LEU A 266 -10.79 9.61 -6.74
CA LEU A 266 -10.15 10.09 -5.51
C LEU A 266 -9.82 11.59 -5.57
N LEU A 267 -9.32 12.07 -6.70
CA LEU A 267 -9.02 13.48 -6.87
C LEU A 267 -10.28 14.33 -6.70
N ALA A 268 -11.43 13.89 -7.22
CA ALA A 268 -12.71 14.56 -6.99
C ALA A 268 -13.12 14.59 -5.51
N LEU A 269 -12.85 13.52 -4.75
CA LEU A 269 -13.15 13.49 -3.31
C LEU A 269 -12.31 14.49 -2.49
N THR A 270 -11.13 14.91 -2.98
CA THR A 270 -10.29 15.90 -2.28
C THR A 270 -10.91 17.30 -2.20
N PHE A 271 -11.91 17.61 -3.04
CA PHE A 271 -12.63 18.89 -2.98
C PHE A 271 -13.44 19.04 -1.68
N PHE A 272 -13.89 17.94 -1.10
CA PHE A 272 -14.66 17.92 0.15
C PHE A 272 -13.79 17.87 1.41
N MET A 273 -12.47 17.74 1.26
CA MET A 273 -11.54 17.68 2.38
C MET A 273 -11.07 19.08 2.77
N GLU A 274 -10.90 19.32 4.06
CA GLU A 274 -10.26 20.52 4.60
C GLU A 274 -8.84 20.21 5.06
N GLU A 275 -8.04 21.27 5.28
CA GLU A 275 -6.68 21.13 5.79
C GLU A 275 -6.69 20.84 7.29
N SER A 276 -5.64 20.19 7.79
CA SER A 276 -5.51 19.83 9.21
C SER A 276 -5.56 21.06 10.13
N PRO A 277 -6.49 21.11 11.09
CA PRO A 277 -6.55 22.19 12.08
C PRO A 277 -5.29 22.28 12.93
N ARG A 278 -4.70 21.14 13.29
CA ARG A 278 -3.46 21.08 14.08
C ARG A 278 -2.29 21.67 13.30
N TRP A 279 -2.13 21.27 12.04
CA TRP A 279 -1.09 21.82 11.18
C TRP A 279 -1.28 23.32 10.94
N LEU A 280 -2.52 23.80 10.74
CA LEU A 280 -2.79 25.23 10.56
C LEU A 280 -2.41 26.06 11.80
N LEU A 281 -2.64 25.54 13.00
CA LEU A 281 -2.24 26.18 14.26
C LEU A 281 -0.71 26.22 14.41
N GLU A 282 -0.02 25.11 14.11
CA GLU A 282 1.45 25.02 14.18
C GLU A 282 2.14 25.87 13.09
N ALA A 283 1.54 25.99 11.91
CA ALA A 283 2.03 26.81 10.81
C ALA A 283 1.74 28.32 10.98
N GLY A 284 1.10 28.73 12.09
CA GLY A 284 0.74 30.13 12.36
C GLY A 284 -0.41 30.68 11.50
N ARG A 285 -1.13 29.82 10.76
CA ARG A 285 -2.26 30.20 9.90
C ARG A 285 -3.57 30.25 10.69
N PHE A 286 -3.59 31.11 11.72
CA PHE A 286 -4.69 31.17 12.71
C PHE A 286 -6.06 31.51 12.10
N SER A 287 -6.11 32.37 11.08
CA SER A 287 -7.37 32.72 10.40
C SER A 287 -8.04 31.52 9.72
N ASP A 288 -7.23 30.65 9.11
CA ASP A 288 -7.72 29.47 8.42
C ASP A 288 -8.05 28.36 9.43
N ALA A 289 -7.24 28.22 10.48
CA ALA A 289 -7.54 27.32 11.61
C ALA A 289 -8.90 27.65 12.24
N ARG A 290 -9.17 28.94 12.49
CA ARG A 290 -10.46 29.40 13.03
C ARG A 290 -11.62 28.98 12.14
N LYS A 291 -11.53 29.22 10.83
CA LYS A 291 -12.60 28.85 9.87
C LYS A 291 -12.93 27.36 9.94
N VAL A 292 -11.91 26.50 9.95
CA VAL A 292 -12.12 25.04 10.00
C VAL A 292 -12.68 24.63 11.36
N LEU A 293 -12.11 25.10 12.46
CA LEU A 293 -12.59 24.77 13.81
C LEU A 293 -14.03 25.23 14.04
N THR A 294 -14.41 26.40 13.53
CA THR A 294 -15.81 26.87 13.59
C THR A 294 -16.75 25.94 12.82
N LYS A 295 -16.32 25.38 11.67
CA LYS A 295 -17.12 24.37 10.95
C LYS A 295 -17.27 23.08 11.75
N VAL A 296 -16.21 22.62 12.42
CA VAL A 296 -16.25 21.43 13.29
C VAL A 296 -17.27 21.62 14.41
N VAL A 297 -17.22 22.77 15.10
CA VAL A 297 -18.17 23.12 16.17
C VAL A 297 -19.61 23.17 15.65
N ARG A 298 -19.85 23.86 14.54
CA ARG A 298 -21.20 23.94 13.94
C ARG A 298 -21.73 22.57 13.50
N ALA A 299 -20.86 21.70 12.96
CA ALA A 299 -21.23 20.35 12.59
C ALA A 299 -21.58 19.50 13.82
N ARG A 300 -20.85 19.67 14.92
CA ARG A 300 -21.14 19.02 16.21
C ARG A 300 -22.49 19.45 16.79
N GLN A 301 -22.78 20.75 16.76
CA GLN A 301 -24.05 21.33 17.24
C GLN A 301 -25.27 20.89 16.43
N LYS A 302 -25.10 20.69 15.13
CA LYS A 302 -26.18 20.22 14.24
C LYS A 302 -26.45 18.72 14.38
N ASP A 303 -25.51 17.96 14.92
CA ASP A 303 -25.61 16.50 15.02
C ASP A 303 -26.49 16.13 16.23
N ALA A 304 -27.74 15.75 15.97
CA ALA A 304 -28.74 15.44 17.01
C ALA A 304 -28.31 14.29 17.94
N SER A 305 -27.39 13.43 17.47
CA SER A 305 -26.78 12.35 18.25
C SER A 305 -25.74 12.85 19.28
N VAL A 306 -25.17 14.03 19.05
CA VAL A 306 -24.13 14.65 19.90
C VAL A 306 -24.73 15.76 20.78
N SER A 307 -25.84 16.36 20.33
CA SER A 307 -26.53 17.43 21.06
C SER A 307 -27.18 16.99 22.38
N ALA A 308 -27.13 15.71 22.77
CA ALA A 308 -27.59 15.27 24.08
C ALA A 308 -26.57 15.55 25.20
N ASP A 309 -25.28 15.68 24.88
CA ASP A 309 -24.16 15.94 25.81
C ASP A 309 -23.77 17.44 25.87
N LEU A 310 -24.78 18.32 25.89
CA LEU A 310 -24.67 19.79 25.75
C LEU A 310 -23.86 20.51 26.85
N GLU A 311 -23.66 19.91 28.02
CA GLU A 311 -22.99 20.59 29.15
C GLU A 311 -21.49 20.89 28.92
N ASN A 312 -20.87 20.32 27.88
CA ASN A 312 -19.46 20.54 27.51
C ASN A 312 -19.26 21.03 26.06
N ASP A 313 -20.26 21.69 25.48
CA ASP A 313 -20.16 22.12 24.09
C ASP A 313 -19.14 23.25 23.89
N PHE A 314 -18.42 23.18 22.76
CA PHE A 314 -17.47 24.22 22.38
C PHE A 314 -18.24 25.36 21.70
N THR A 315 -17.99 26.59 22.12
CA THR A 315 -18.51 27.78 21.45
C THR A 315 -17.46 28.38 20.51
N VAL A 316 -17.88 29.29 19.63
CA VAL A 316 -16.95 30.03 18.77
C VAL A 316 -15.98 30.89 19.59
N GLU A 317 -16.44 31.41 20.74
CA GLU A 317 -15.61 32.20 21.65
C GLU A 317 -14.53 31.34 22.32
N ASP A 318 -14.84 30.07 22.65
CA ASP A 318 -13.84 29.13 23.15
C ASP A 318 -12.72 28.86 22.13
N ILE A 319 -13.05 28.83 20.83
CA ILE A 319 -12.05 28.69 19.76
C ILE A 319 -11.12 29.91 19.74
N ASP A 320 -11.68 31.12 19.87
CA ASP A 320 -10.91 32.35 19.83
C ASP A 320 -9.96 32.45 21.05
N ASN A 321 -10.43 32.06 22.23
CA ASN A 321 -9.61 31.95 23.44
C ASN A 321 -8.50 30.89 23.28
N LEU A 322 -8.81 29.72 22.71
CA LEU A 322 -7.84 28.65 22.45
C LEU A 322 -6.74 29.11 21.48
N ILE A 323 -7.11 29.77 20.38
CA ILE A 323 -6.17 30.34 19.42
C ILE A 323 -5.32 31.42 20.07
N GLY A 324 -5.91 32.30 20.89
CA GLY A 324 -5.19 33.31 21.65
C GLY A 324 -4.10 32.71 22.56
N ASN A 325 -4.45 31.66 23.30
CA ASN A 325 -3.53 30.94 24.17
C ASN A 325 -2.37 30.28 23.38
N ILE A 326 -2.67 29.67 22.24
CA ILE A 326 -1.66 29.06 21.37
C ILE A 326 -0.74 30.12 20.78
N LYS A 327 -1.28 31.26 20.33
CA LYS A 327 -0.50 32.38 19.80
C LYS A 327 0.45 32.96 20.85
N ALA A 328 -0.02 33.12 22.09
CA ALA A 328 0.81 33.58 23.21
C ALA A 328 1.95 32.59 23.52
N ARG A 329 1.66 31.28 23.55
CA ARG A 329 2.69 30.24 23.74
C ARG A 329 3.67 30.17 22.57
N GLY A 330 3.19 30.30 21.34
CA GLY A 330 4.01 30.25 20.12
C GLY A 330 4.98 31.43 20.02
N ALA A 331 4.57 32.64 20.42
CA ALA A 331 5.45 33.81 20.48
C ALA A 331 6.60 33.66 21.48
N ALA A 332 6.44 32.81 22.51
CA ALA A 332 7.46 32.55 23.52
C ALA A 332 8.50 31.49 23.09
N ILE A 333 8.24 30.73 22.01
CA ILE A 333 9.11 29.66 21.53
C ILE A 333 9.81 30.15 20.25
N PRO A 334 11.16 30.24 20.21
CA PRO A 334 11.84 30.59 18.98
C PRO A 334 11.51 29.57 17.90
N HIS A 335 11.02 30.05 16.75
CA HIS A 335 10.64 29.21 15.62
C HIS A 335 11.87 28.42 15.17
N LYS A 336 11.96 27.14 15.57
CA LYS A 336 12.91 26.23 14.93
C LYS A 336 12.51 26.13 13.46
N GLY A 337 13.53 26.12 12.59
CA GLY A 337 13.34 25.94 11.15
C GLY A 337 12.49 24.70 10.85
N LYS A 338 12.02 24.59 9.59
CA LYS A 338 11.16 23.46 9.20
C LYS A 338 11.87 22.14 9.50
N GLY A 339 11.21 21.27 10.26
CA GLY A 339 11.74 19.97 10.63
C GLY A 339 12.15 19.17 9.40
N THR A 340 13.31 18.52 9.48
CA THR A 340 13.88 17.69 8.42
C THR A 340 14.05 16.25 8.88
N ILE A 341 14.12 15.27 7.98
CA ILE A 341 14.37 13.85 8.32
C ILE A 341 15.64 13.69 9.17
N ALA A 342 16.65 14.55 8.95
CA ALA A 342 17.88 14.55 9.76
C ALA A 342 17.62 14.78 11.27
N ASP A 343 16.59 15.57 11.62
CA ASP A 343 16.24 15.84 13.02
C ASP A 343 15.75 14.58 13.75
N LEU A 344 15.19 13.62 13.00
CA LEU A 344 14.69 12.35 13.52
C LEU A 344 15.83 11.43 14.00
N PHE A 345 17.04 11.61 13.46
CA PHE A 345 18.27 10.94 13.88
C PHE A 345 19.07 11.74 14.92
N GLY A 346 18.50 12.84 15.42
CA GLY A 346 19.03 13.62 16.53
C GLY A 346 19.01 12.83 17.86
N LYS A 347 19.80 13.28 18.83
CA LYS A 347 20.02 12.59 20.13
C LYS A 347 18.72 12.19 20.86
N ARG A 348 17.64 12.97 20.70
CA ARG A 348 16.35 12.74 21.38
C ARG A 348 15.55 11.57 20.82
N PHE A 349 15.56 11.36 19.50
CA PHE A 349 14.68 10.39 18.83
C PHE A 349 15.43 9.22 18.17
N ARG A 350 16.76 9.31 18.01
CA ARG A 350 17.59 8.33 17.29
C ARG A 350 17.28 6.86 17.61
N HIS A 351 17.25 6.50 18.89
CA HIS A 351 17.01 5.11 19.29
C HIS A 351 15.61 4.62 18.87
N SER A 352 14.57 5.41 19.15
CA SER A 352 13.19 5.09 18.77
C SER A 352 13.02 5.00 17.26
N THR A 353 13.68 5.88 16.51
CA THR A 353 13.68 5.88 15.04
C THR A 353 14.30 4.61 14.49
N ILE A 354 15.52 4.25 14.92
CA ILE A 354 16.22 3.05 14.42
C ILE A 354 15.42 1.78 14.70
N VAL A 355 14.92 1.63 15.94
CA VAL A 355 14.13 0.46 16.33
C VAL A 355 12.84 0.38 15.50
N PHE A 356 12.12 1.50 15.36
CA PHE A 356 10.88 1.53 14.59
C PHE A 356 11.10 1.23 13.10
N SER A 357 12.13 1.83 12.49
CA SER A 357 12.51 1.59 11.10
C SER A 357 12.86 0.13 10.84
N TYR A 358 13.68 -0.48 11.72
CA TYR A 358 14.05 -1.88 11.61
C TYR A 358 12.82 -2.80 11.74
N SER A 359 12.00 -2.60 12.78
CA SER A 359 10.79 -3.41 12.97
C SER A 359 9.82 -3.28 11.79
N LYS A 360 9.67 -2.08 11.22
CA LYS A 360 8.83 -1.88 10.03
C LYS A 360 9.39 -2.53 8.79
N MET A 361 10.71 -2.45 8.57
CA MET A 361 11.37 -3.11 7.44
C MET A 361 11.10 -4.61 7.46
N VAL A 362 11.31 -5.28 8.60
CA VAL A 362 11.03 -6.72 8.75
C VAL A 362 9.56 -7.03 8.48
N ALA A 363 8.63 -6.25 9.06
CA ALA A 363 7.19 -6.46 8.87
C ALA A 363 6.76 -6.32 7.40
N TYR A 364 7.26 -5.30 6.69
CA TYR A 364 6.93 -5.10 5.28
C TYR A 364 7.52 -6.21 4.40
N LEU A 365 8.79 -6.57 4.59
CA LEU A 365 9.42 -7.66 3.84
C LEU A 365 8.63 -8.97 3.97
N LEU A 366 8.26 -9.34 5.20
CA LEU A 366 7.46 -10.53 5.45
C LEU A 366 6.07 -10.45 4.82
N TRP A 367 5.37 -9.32 4.99
CA TRP A 367 4.05 -9.13 4.40
C TRP A 367 4.08 -9.26 2.87
N TYR A 368 5.02 -8.57 2.21
CA TYR A 368 5.18 -8.66 0.75
C TYR A 368 5.50 -10.07 0.27
N HIS A 369 6.41 -10.76 0.97
CA HIS A 369 6.78 -12.15 0.63
C HIS A 369 5.57 -13.08 0.68
N VAL A 370 4.80 -13.03 1.78
CA VAL A 370 3.61 -13.87 1.96
C VAL A 370 2.54 -13.55 0.90
N THR A 371 2.27 -12.28 0.66
CA THR A 371 1.25 -11.85 -0.30
C THR A 371 1.59 -12.26 -1.73
N VAL A 372 2.84 -12.07 -2.19
CA VAL A 372 3.24 -12.46 -3.55
C VAL A 372 3.31 -13.99 -3.68
N SER A 373 3.84 -14.69 -2.68
CA SER A 373 3.93 -16.16 -2.69
C SER A 373 2.56 -16.83 -2.69
N SER A 374 1.51 -16.17 -2.17
CA SER A 374 0.14 -16.72 -2.14
C SER A 374 -0.39 -17.15 -3.50
N VAL A 375 0.07 -16.51 -4.58
CA VAL A 375 -0.37 -16.78 -5.95
C VAL A 375 0.27 -18.04 -6.51
N ALA A 376 1.41 -18.46 -5.97
CA ALA A 376 2.14 -19.64 -6.39
C ALA A 376 1.66 -20.95 -5.72
N VAL A 377 0.88 -20.86 -4.63
CA VAL A 377 0.51 -22.00 -3.77
C VAL A 377 -0.71 -22.77 -4.27
N GLY A 378 -1.66 -22.12 -4.95
CA GLY A 378 -2.92 -22.77 -5.37
C GLY A 378 -3.06 -22.97 -6.89
N LEU A 379 -4.01 -23.84 -7.27
CA LEU A 379 -4.33 -24.14 -8.67
C LEU A 379 -4.86 -22.92 -9.44
N ASN A 380 -5.60 -22.05 -8.76
CA ASN A 380 -6.12 -20.81 -9.36
C ASN A 380 -5.50 -19.58 -8.66
N PRO A 381 -4.76 -18.73 -9.39
CA PRO A 381 -4.07 -17.57 -8.82
C PRO A 381 -5.04 -16.51 -8.26
N TYR A 382 -6.20 -16.33 -8.90
CA TYR A 382 -7.21 -15.35 -8.48
C TYR A 382 -7.85 -15.75 -7.15
N LEU A 383 -8.21 -17.04 -6.99
CA LEU A 383 -8.80 -17.55 -5.75
C LEU A 383 -7.79 -17.52 -4.60
N SER A 384 -6.56 -17.95 -4.84
CA SER A 384 -5.52 -18.04 -3.80
C SER A 384 -5.17 -16.67 -3.23
N PHE A 385 -5.00 -15.67 -4.11
CA PHE A 385 -4.77 -14.29 -3.70
C PHE A 385 -5.98 -13.69 -2.98
N GLY A 386 -7.19 -13.95 -3.49
CA GLY A 386 -8.44 -13.47 -2.90
C GLY A 386 -8.67 -14.00 -1.49
N LEU A 387 -8.47 -15.31 -1.27
CA LEU A 387 -8.59 -15.93 0.05
C LEU A 387 -7.54 -15.42 1.03
N THR A 388 -6.29 -15.27 0.58
CA THR A 388 -5.20 -14.71 1.41
C THR A 388 -5.52 -13.28 1.82
N SER A 389 -6.03 -12.47 0.87
CA SER A 389 -6.44 -11.09 1.14
C SER A 389 -7.65 -11.03 2.08
N LEU A 390 -8.59 -11.97 1.97
CA LEU A 390 -9.76 -12.03 2.84
C LEU A 390 -9.38 -12.37 4.29
N CYS A 391 -8.34 -13.17 4.49
CA CYS A 391 -7.79 -13.49 5.81
C CYS A 391 -7.23 -12.26 6.54
N GLU A 392 -6.91 -11.15 5.84
CA GLU A 392 -6.52 -9.91 6.49
C GLU A 392 -7.68 -9.24 7.25
N LEU A 393 -8.93 -9.38 6.80
CA LEU A 393 -10.09 -8.75 7.45
C LEU A 393 -10.29 -9.19 8.92
N PRO A 394 -10.35 -10.50 9.25
CA PRO A 394 -10.45 -10.93 10.64
C PRO A 394 -9.20 -10.55 11.43
N ASN A 395 -8.02 -10.56 10.80
CA ASN A 395 -6.79 -10.10 11.45
C ASN A 395 -6.87 -8.63 11.88
N ARG A 396 -7.46 -7.75 11.06
CA ARG A 396 -7.65 -6.33 11.41
C ARG A 396 -8.66 -6.12 12.55
N ALA A 397 -9.70 -6.95 12.62
CA ALA A 397 -10.63 -6.94 13.77
C ALA A 397 -9.92 -7.37 15.05
N LEU A 398 -9.09 -8.41 14.98
CA LEU A 398 -8.27 -8.87 16.09
C LEU A 398 -7.25 -7.80 16.52
N ASP A 399 -6.56 -7.15 15.58
CA ASP A 399 -5.63 -6.04 15.85
C ASP A 399 -6.30 -4.92 16.66
N ALA A 400 -7.55 -4.58 16.33
CA ALA A 400 -8.30 -3.55 17.05
C ALA A 400 -8.59 -3.93 18.51
N ILE A 401 -8.79 -5.22 18.80
CA ILE A 401 -8.98 -5.74 20.16
C ILE A 401 -7.63 -5.76 20.90
N ILE A 402 -6.58 -6.28 20.26
CA ILE A 402 -5.24 -6.39 20.86
C ILE A 402 -4.69 -5.01 21.23
N ILE A 403 -4.81 -4.02 20.35
CA ILE A 403 -4.31 -2.65 20.60
C ILE A 403 -4.97 -2.00 21.84
N ARG A 404 -6.19 -2.42 22.20
CA ARG A 404 -6.91 -1.90 23.38
C ARG A 404 -6.62 -2.68 24.66
N THR A 405 -6.27 -3.96 24.56
CA THR A 405 -6.20 -4.88 25.70
C THR A 405 -4.76 -5.18 26.13
N VAL A 406 -3.83 -5.26 25.18
CA VAL A 406 -2.44 -5.69 25.42
C VAL A 406 -1.48 -4.51 25.31
N PRO A 407 -0.49 -4.39 26.21
CA PRO A 407 0.59 -3.41 26.06
C PRO A 407 1.32 -3.57 24.71
N ARG A 408 1.51 -2.46 23.99
CA ARG A 408 2.00 -2.46 22.60
C ARG A 408 3.29 -3.24 22.37
N ARG A 409 4.26 -3.17 23.30
CA ARG A 409 5.55 -3.89 23.17
C ARG A 409 5.37 -5.40 23.24
N ILE A 410 4.49 -5.87 24.11
CA ILE A 410 4.19 -7.30 24.28
C ILE A 410 3.42 -7.79 23.05
N ALA A 411 2.42 -7.03 22.59
CA ALA A 411 1.67 -7.37 21.38
C ALA A 411 2.59 -7.56 20.17
N VAL A 412 3.51 -6.63 19.91
CA VAL A 412 4.46 -6.72 18.80
C VAL A 412 5.40 -7.92 18.94
N ALA A 413 5.92 -8.19 20.15
CA ALA A 413 6.80 -9.34 20.39
C ALA A 413 6.08 -10.67 20.14
N ILE A 414 4.86 -10.83 20.64
CA ILE A 414 4.02 -12.01 20.41
C ILE A 414 3.78 -12.20 18.91
N SER A 415 3.39 -11.14 18.19
CA SER A 415 3.15 -11.23 16.74
C SER A 415 4.38 -11.72 15.99
N PHE A 416 5.58 -11.21 16.28
CA PHE A 416 6.80 -11.67 15.61
C PHE A 416 7.13 -13.14 15.92
N VAL A 417 6.96 -13.58 17.17
CA VAL A 417 7.19 -14.99 17.56
C VAL A 417 6.21 -15.91 16.85
N VAL A 418 4.93 -15.55 16.81
CA VAL A 418 3.89 -16.32 16.10
C VAL A 418 4.22 -16.40 14.60
N THR A 419 4.56 -15.28 13.96
CA THR A 419 4.94 -15.26 12.54
C THR A 419 6.17 -16.12 12.27
N ALA A 420 7.21 -16.06 13.12
CA ALA A 420 8.40 -16.89 12.97
C ALA A 420 8.08 -18.39 13.10
N GLY A 421 7.20 -18.76 14.04
CA GLY A 421 6.70 -20.12 14.19
C GLY A 421 5.96 -20.61 12.93
N SER A 422 5.01 -19.82 12.43
CA SER A 422 4.24 -20.16 11.23
C SER A 422 5.10 -20.34 9.99
N ILE A 423 6.11 -19.49 9.79
CA ILE A 423 7.04 -19.59 8.66
C ILE A 423 7.91 -20.84 8.77
N THR A 424 8.37 -21.17 9.98
CA THR A 424 9.16 -22.39 10.22
C THR A 424 8.35 -23.64 9.90
N VAL A 425 7.05 -23.64 10.24
CA VAL A 425 6.13 -24.71 9.86
C VAL A 425 5.96 -24.77 8.34
N TYR A 426 5.72 -23.64 7.69
CA TYR A 426 5.53 -23.56 6.24
C TYR A 426 6.70 -24.13 5.44
N TYR A 427 7.95 -23.81 5.82
CA TYR A 427 9.15 -24.32 5.14
C TYR A 427 9.66 -25.65 5.70
N GLY A 428 9.21 -26.05 6.89
CA GLY A 428 9.59 -27.31 7.52
C GLY A 428 8.91 -28.53 6.89
N PHE A 429 7.79 -28.35 6.18
CA PHE A 429 7.15 -29.39 5.39
C PHE A 429 7.65 -29.33 3.94
N PRO A 430 8.47 -30.29 3.49
CA PRO A 430 8.95 -30.30 2.11
C PRO A 430 7.80 -30.44 1.11
N GLU A 431 7.88 -29.73 -0.01
CA GLU A 431 6.91 -29.74 -1.14
C GLU A 431 6.59 -31.14 -1.69
N SER A 432 7.34 -32.18 -1.30
CA SER A 432 7.10 -33.57 -1.70
C SER A 432 5.90 -34.23 -1.01
N GLU A 433 5.33 -33.66 0.05
CA GLU A 433 4.25 -34.29 0.83
C GLU A 433 2.91 -33.55 0.81
N VAL A 434 2.80 -32.39 0.14
CA VAL A 434 1.50 -31.72 -0.02
C VAL A 434 0.72 -32.44 -1.12
N PRO A 435 -0.42 -33.10 -0.83
CA PRO A 435 -1.19 -33.77 -1.87
C PRO A 435 -1.69 -32.70 -2.83
N ARG A 436 -1.25 -32.80 -4.10
CA ARG A 436 -1.89 -32.08 -5.20
C ARG A 436 -3.34 -32.53 -5.24
N ILE A 437 -4.25 -31.70 -4.73
CA ILE A 437 -5.68 -31.93 -4.84
C ILE A 437 -5.99 -31.86 -6.34
N SER A 438 -6.18 -33.04 -6.92
CA SER A 438 -6.53 -33.29 -8.34
C SER A 438 -7.89 -32.73 -8.69
#